data_AF-A0A1F8SSG8-F1
#
_entry.id   AF-A0A1F8SSG8-F1
#
_cell.length_a   1.000
_cell.length_b   1.000
_cell.length_c   1.000
_cell.angle_alpha   90.00
_cell.angle_beta   90.00
_cell.angle_gamma   90.00
#
_symmetry.space_group_name_H-M   'P 1'
#
loop_
_entity.id
_entity.type
_entity.pdbx_description
1 polymer ?
#
loop_
_entity_poly.entity_id
_entity_poly.type
_entity_poly.pdbx_seq_one_letter_code
_entity_poly.pdbx_strand_id
1 'polypeptide(L)'
;MSKKFSLFLVTLMVASLLLAACQPQVVEKTVVTTVEVPVVTEVVTTVEVPMEVVKTVEVEKEVKESAVLAIEHFSIIEGTTWSGAQDRAGKRIAEKYPNVQYVNREEITPDLVVPYAEEMIAQGANIVVGNAEHIGLPLLDIADKYPDVYFMSVIASDLTTKRNYIRYFPKQYQALYLEGLIAGALTQTGNIGIVSAFPNIQVIRRTAGFYLGVMDAAALLNKDITVYVKYVGGWFMPTEERDIASTLVDQYNVDILTQQTDSGSPLDVATEKGIWYVGKDMDIVGDYGWSSTDTVAVSFDTRWEVLFERVVLSYLAGDQNPETILYLGMADKMTLADGTEEYTVDLMNDGKVGVEAISPKALPSIPQSILDLVAQRRSQMIDGVWDPFFEHAFVSNGTGLELPGLPIPAAGTEVKAAGVNPTDEWLLSQFNFDLEGMVILD
;
A
#
# COMPACT_ATOMS: atom_id res chain seq x y z
N MET A 1 -28.75 -32.76 67.82
CA MET A 1 -29.78 -32.99 66.79
C MET A 1 -30.14 -31.65 66.15
N SER A 2 -29.27 -31.16 65.26
CA SER A 2 -29.49 -31.02 63.80
C SER A 2 -30.62 -30.03 63.44
N LYS A 3 -30.32 -28.72 63.45
CA LYS A 3 -29.93 -27.90 62.28
C LYS A 3 -30.88 -28.07 61.07
N LYS A 4 -32.10 -27.54 61.18
CA LYS A 4 -33.04 -27.37 60.05
C LYS A 4 -33.71 -25.98 60.00
N PHE A 5 -33.01 -24.92 60.40
CA PHE A 5 -33.60 -23.58 60.37
C PHE A 5 -32.71 -22.46 59.79
N SER A 6 -31.64 -22.82 59.06
CA SER A 6 -30.72 -21.82 58.48
C SER A 6 -30.47 -21.98 56.98
N LEU A 7 -31.34 -22.71 56.25
CA LEU A 7 -31.12 -23.04 54.83
C LEU A 7 -32.22 -22.50 53.89
N PHE A 8 -32.99 -21.50 54.31
CA PHE A 8 -34.07 -20.92 53.48
C PHE A 8 -33.96 -19.40 53.26
N LEU A 9 -32.90 -18.76 53.75
CA LEU A 9 -32.70 -17.32 53.59
C LEU A 9 -31.44 -16.93 52.80
N VAL A 10 -30.63 -17.91 52.36
CA VAL A 10 -29.41 -17.67 51.57
C VAL A 10 -29.62 -18.03 50.09
N THR A 11 -30.69 -18.76 49.76
CA THR A 11 -31.02 -19.16 48.38
C THR A 11 -31.88 -18.15 47.61
N LEU A 12 -32.29 -17.05 48.26
CA LEU A 12 -33.08 -15.97 47.62
C LEU A 12 -32.27 -14.70 47.33
N MET A 13 -30.95 -14.72 47.57
CA MET A 13 -30.06 -13.56 47.39
C MET A 13 -28.89 -13.82 46.42
N VAL A 14 -28.91 -14.96 45.71
CA VAL A 14 -27.89 -15.34 44.71
C VAL A 14 -28.52 -15.59 43.32
N ALA A 15 -29.84 -15.39 43.17
CA ALA A 15 -30.55 -15.53 41.90
C ALA A 15 -31.02 -14.20 41.29
N SER A 16 -30.44 -13.08 41.70
CA SER A 16 -30.75 -11.73 41.19
C SER A 16 -29.50 -10.94 40.72
N LEU A 17 -28.38 -11.62 40.50
CA LEU A 17 -27.10 -11.03 40.07
C LEU A 17 -26.57 -11.58 38.73
N LEU A 18 -27.43 -12.15 37.87
CA LEU A 18 -27.03 -12.76 36.60
C LEU A 18 -27.76 -12.25 35.34
N LEU A 19 -28.37 -11.06 35.38
CA LEU A 19 -28.97 -10.43 34.19
C LEU A 19 -28.82 -8.91 34.24
N ALA A 20 -27.63 -8.40 33.88
CA ALA A 20 -27.40 -7.04 33.39
C ALA A 20 -25.93 -6.89 32.96
N ALA A 21 -25.53 -7.60 31.90
CA ALA A 21 -24.35 -7.26 31.10
C ALA A 21 -24.85 -6.79 29.73
N CYS A 22 -24.16 -5.79 29.17
CA CYS A 22 -24.36 -5.13 27.88
C CYS A 22 -25.25 -3.87 27.88
N GLN A 23 -24.64 -2.73 28.18
CA GLN A 23 -24.90 -1.47 27.46
C GLN A 23 -23.55 -0.80 27.14
N PRO A 24 -23.32 -0.31 25.91
CA PRO A 24 -22.10 0.41 25.58
C PRO A 24 -22.12 1.81 26.23
N GLN A 25 -21.01 2.15 26.91
CA GLN A 25 -20.79 3.50 27.43
C GLN A 25 -20.44 4.45 26.27
N VAL A 26 -21.26 5.47 26.07
CA VAL A 26 -20.92 6.63 25.24
C VAL A 26 -20.06 7.57 26.09
N VAL A 27 -18.81 7.76 25.68
CA VAL A 27 -17.93 8.80 26.24
C VAL A 27 -18.14 10.07 25.42
N GLU A 28 -18.93 11.02 25.92
CA GLU A 28 -18.98 12.37 25.35
C GLU A 28 -17.70 13.12 25.72
N LYS A 29 -16.89 13.48 24.72
CA LYS A 29 -15.84 14.50 24.86
C LYS A 29 -16.48 15.87 24.61
N THR A 30 -16.54 16.71 25.63
CA THR A 30 -16.85 18.14 25.48
C THR A 30 -15.63 18.88 24.94
N VAL A 31 -15.70 19.40 23.72
CA VAL A 31 -14.75 20.39 23.21
C VAL A 31 -15.44 21.75 23.30
N VAL A 32 -14.93 22.63 24.15
CA VAL A 32 -15.38 24.01 24.26
C VAL A 32 -14.58 24.85 23.27
N THR A 33 -15.25 25.38 22.25
CA THR A 33 -14.69 26.44 21.40
C THR A 33 -15.64 27.63 21.47
N THR A 34 -15.21 28.71 22.11
CA THR A 34 -15.90 30.00 22.13
C THR A 34 -15.73 30.69 20.79
N VAL A 35 -16.84 30.93 20.08
CA VAL A 35 -16.91 31.87 18.96
C VAL A 35 -17.93 32.95 19.33
N GLU A 36 -17.47 34.18 19.51
CA GLU A 36 -18.33 35.34 19.61
C GLU A 36 -18.81 35.73 18.21
N VAL A 37 -20.13 35.78 18.01
CA VAL A 37 -20.77 36.40 16.83
C VAL A 37 -21.91 37.29 17.31
N PRO A 38 -22.05 38.53 16.80
CA PRO A 38 -22.95 39.52 17.38
C PRO A 38 -24.42 39.27 17.02
N VAL A 39 -25.28 39.67 17.94
CA VAL A 39 -26.74 39.57 17.90
C VAL A 39 -27.32 40.38 16.73
N VAL A 40 -28.05 39.71 15.84
CA VAL A 40 -29.05 40.33 14.97
C VAL A 40 -30.40 39.69 15.28
N THR A 41 -31.36 40.53 15.60
CA THR A 41 -32.74 40.18 15.93
C THR A 41 -33.52 39.94 14.65
N GLU A 42 -34.09 38.74 14.47
CA GLU A 42 -35.15 38.54 13.48
C GLU A 42 -36.24 37.56 13.97
N VAL A 43 -37.42 37.79 13.43
CA VAL A 43 -38.74 37.46 13.96
C VAL A 43 -39.05 35.96 13.84
N VAL A 44 -39.59 35.38 14.92
CA VAL A 44 -40.09 34.00 14.98
C VAL A 44 -41.31 33.86 14.07
N THR A 45 -41.20 33.02 13.04
CA THR A 45 -42.35 32.41 12.37
C THR A 45 -42.27 30.91 12.58
N THR A 46 -43.22 30.35 13.32
CA THR A 46 -43.34 28.91 13.57
C THR A 46 -43.77 28.19 12.29
N VAL A 47 -42.90 27.36 11.74
CA VAL A 47 -43.23 26.35 10.73
C VAL A 47 -43.13 24.98 11.42
N GLU A 48 -44.26 24.30 11.59
CA GLU A 48 -44.28 22.90 12.01
C GLU A 48 -43.79 22.04 10.84
N VAL A 49 -42.59 21.47 10.97
CA VAL A 49 -42.08 20.46 10.04
C VAL A 49 -42.53 19.09 10.55
N PRO A 50 -43.16 18.24 9.73
CA PRO A 50 -43.54 16.90 10.16
C PRO A 50 -42.27 16.08 10.43
N MET A 51 -42.17 15.47 11.61
CA MET A 51 -41.14 14.46 11.87
C MET A 51 -41.37 13.28 10.93
N GLU A 52 -40.53 13.18 9.90
CA GLU A 52 -40.45 12.00 9.06
C GLU A 52 -39.83 10.87 9.90
N VAL A 53 -40.63 9.83 10.15
CA VAL A 53 -40.20 8.63 10.86
C VAL A 53 -39.18 7.94 9.98
N VAL A 54 -37.89 8.13 10.27
CA VAL A 54 -36.81 7.33 9.70
C VAL A 54 -37.00 5.90 10.21
N LYS A 55 -37.62 5.06 9.37
CA LYS A 55 -37.58 3.61 9.56
C LYS A 55 -36.14 3.16 9.34
N THR A 56 -35.43 2.89 10.41
CA THR A 56 -34.24 2.03 10.37
C THR A 56 -34.69 0.66 9.91
N VAL A 57 -34.48 0.36 8.62
CA VAL A 57 -34.58 -1.00 8.10
C VAL A 57 -33.29 -1.69 8.53
N GLU A 58 -33.37 -2.50 9.59
CA GLU A 58 -32.32 -3.48 9.89
C GLU A 58 -32.31 -4.50 8.75
N VAL A 59 -31.38 -4.33 7.81
CA VAL A 59 -31.10 -5.35 6.80
C VAL A 59 -30.29 -6.43 7.52
N GLU A 60 -30.89 -7.61 7.74
CA GLU A 60 -30.14 -8.79 8.20
C GLU A 60 -29.06 -9.11 7.16
N LYS A 61 -27.79 -8.83 7.49
CA LYS A 61 -26.64 -9.26 6.69
C LYS A 61 -26.45 -10.76 6.90
N GLU A 62 -26.60 -11.55 5.84
CA GLU A 62 -26.30 -12.98 5.87
C GLU A 62 -24.77 -13.17 5.92
N VAL A 63 -24.26 -13.58 7.08
CA VAL A 63 -22.85 -13.93 7.27
C VAL A 63 -22.51 -15.14 6.38
N LYS A 64 -21.42 -15.06 5.62
CA LYS A 64 -20.96 -16.14 4.74
C LYS A 64 -20.05 -17.10 5.50
N GLU A 65 -20.28 -18.40 5.34
CA GLU A 65 -19.56 -19.45 6.09
C GLU A 65 -18.11 -19.64 5.59
N SER A 66 -17.88 -19.43 4.30
CA SER A 66 -16.58 -19.61 3.65
C SER A 66 -16.39 -18.62 2.50
N ALA A 67 -15.15 -18.51 2.03
CA ALA A 67 -14.82 -17.75 0.83
C ALA A 67 -13.78 -18.51 0.00
N VAL A 68 -13.81 -18.31 -1.31
CA VAL A 68 -12.73 -18.72 -2.21
C VAL A 68 -12.12 -17.46 -2.83
N LEU A 69 -10.88 -17.17 -2.44
CA LEU A 69 -10.04 -16.11 -2.99
C LEU A 69 -9.28 -16.65 -4.20
N ALA A 70 -9.58 -16.11 -5.37
CA ALA A 70 -8.96 -16.45 -6.63
C ALA A 70 -8.09 -15.29 -7.13
N ILE A 71 -6.81 -15.55 -7.42
CA ILE A 71 -5.89 -14.53 -7.96
C ILE A 71 -5.40 -14.95 -9.35
N GLU A 72 -5.64 -14.09 -10.33
CA GLU A 72 -5.05 -14.17 -11.66
C GLU A 72 -3.78 -13.31 -11.69
N HIS A 73 -2.64 -13.96 -11.94
CA HIS A 73 -1.33 -13.32 -12.03
C HIS A 73 -0.95 -13.08 -13.48
N PHE A 74 -0.57 -11.85 -13.82
CA PHE A 74 -0.16 -11.52 -15.20
C PHE A 74 1.19 -12.15 -15.58
N SER A 75 2.02 -12.47 -14.58
CA SER A 75 3.35 -13.07 -14.73
C SER A 75 3.42 -14.42 -14.02
N ILE A 76 4.59 -15.07 -14.12
CA ILE A 76 4.97 -16.15 -13.21
C ILE A 76 5.14 -15.63 -11.77
N ILE A 77 4.87 -16.50 -10.80
CA ILE A 77 5.01 -16.30 -9.35
C ILE A 77 6.48 -16.49 -8.96
N GLU A 78 7.06 -17.65 -9.29
CA GLU A 78 8.45 -17.94 -8.97
C GLU A 78 9.38 -17.10 -9.86
N GLY A 79 10.26 -16.30 -9.25
CA GLY A 79 11.19 -15.44 -9.98
C GLY A 79 10.73 -13.99 -10.19
N THR A 80 9.58 -13.58 -9.64
CA THR A 80 9.13 -12.17 -9.64
C THR A 80 8.78 -11.68 -8.25
N THR A 81 9.03 -10.41 -7.96
CA THR A 81 8.62 -9.83 -6.67
C THR A 81 7.15 -9.43 -6.64
N TRP A 82 6.54 -9.09 -7.79
CA TRP A 82 5.15 -8.62 -7.84
C TRP A 82 4.12 -9.74 -7.65
N SER A 83 4.09 -10.70 -8.58
CA SER A 83 3.16 -11.83 -8.51
C SER A 83 3.50 -12.76 -7.35
N GLY A 84 4.80 -12.94 -7.06
CA GLY A 84 5.28 -13.62 -5.86
C GLY A 84 4.69 -13.08 -4.56
N ALA A 85 4.64 -11.75 -4.38
CA ALA A 85 4.16 -11.14 -3.14
C ALA A 85 2.66 -11.33 -2.96
N GLN A 86 1.90 -11.23 -4.05
CA GLN A 86 0.44 -11.44 -4.03
C GLN A 86 0.09 -12.91 -3.84
N ASP A 87 0.89 -13.84 -4.37
CA ASP A 87 0.72 -15.27 -4.10
C ASP A 87 1.01 -15.63 -2.63
N ARG A 88 2.11 -15.11 -2.07
CA ARG A 88 2.42 -15.22 -0.64
C ARG A 88 1.28 -14.69 0.21
N ALA A 89 0.67 -13.57 -0.18
CA ALA A 89 -0.48 -13.01 0.52
C ALA A 89 -1.71 -13.92 0.48
N GLY A 90 -2.06 -14.47 -0.69
CA GLY A 90 -3.15 -15.44 -0.83
C GLY A 90 -2.96 -16.68 0.06
N LYS A 91 -1.73 -17.21 0.12
CA LYS A 91 -1.36 -18.31 1.01
C LYS A 91 -1.52 -17.95 2.49
N ARG A 92 -0.99 -16.80 2.92
CA ARG A 92 -1.10 -16.30 4.32
C ARG A 92 -2.55 -16.10 4.75
N ILE A 93 -3.42 -15.64 3.84
CA ILE A 93 -4.86 -15.53 4.11
C ILE A 93 -5.49 -16.91 4.36
N ALA A 94 -5.22 -17.90 3.50
CA ALA A 94 -5.76 -19.25 3.67
C ALA A 94 -5.20 -19.96 4.92
N GLU A 95 -3.95 -19.68 5.29
CA GLU A 95 -3.34 -20.16 6.53
C GLU A 95 -4.00 -19.56 7.78
N LYS A 96 -4.29 -18.25 7.76
CA LYS A 96 -4.92 -17.55 8.89
C LYS A 96 -6.41 -17.87 9.03
N TYR A 97 -7.12 -18.06 7.92
CA TYR A 97 -8.56 -18.29 7.89
C TYR A 97 -8.88 -19.66 7.27
N PRO A 98 -9.02 -20.73 8.07
CA PRO A 98 -9.24 -22.10 7.56
C PRO A 98 -10.52 -22.30 6.73
N ASN A 99 -11.47 -21.36 6.83
CA ASN A 99 -12.70 -21.33 6.01
C ASN A 99 -12.52 -20.54 4.69
N VAL A 100 -11.30 -20.09 4.39
CA VAL A 100 -10.97 -19.38 3.15
C VAL A 100 -10.04 -20.27 2.32
N GLN A 101 -10.43 -20.56 1.08
CA GLN A 101 -9.57 -21.28 0.14
C GLN A 101 -8.88 -20.27 -0.78
N TYR A 102 -7.60 -20.51 -1.09
CA TYR A 102 -6.85 -19.75 -2.07
C TYR A 102 -6.60 -20.59 -3.31
N VAL A 103 -6.93 -20.04 -4.48
CA VAL A 103 -6.65 -20.61 -5.81
C VAL A 103 -6.02 -19.54 -6.70
N ASN A 104 -5.21 -19.94 -7.69
CA ASN A 104 -4.57 -19.00 -8.59
C ASN A 104 -4.38 -19.55 -10.01
N ARG A 105 -4.06 -18.63 -10.92
CA ARG A 105 -3.46 -18.93 -12.24
C ARG A 105 -2.38 -17.91 -12.57
N GLU A 106 -1.39 -18.35 -13.32
CA GLU A 106 -0.22 -17.56 -13.74
C GLU A 106 -0.28 -17.25 -15.25
N GLU A 107 0.52 -16.28 -15.67
CA GLU A 107 0.71 -15.92 -17.09
C GLU A 107 -0.60 -15.51 -17.81
N ILE A 108 -1.49 -14.83 -17.08
CA ILE A 108 -2.77 -14.41 -17.62
C ILE A 108 -2.61 -13.16 -18.50
N THR A 109 -3.03 -13.28 -19.76
CA THR A 109 -3.14 -12.15 -20.69
C THR A 109 -4.53 -11.51 -20.62
N PRO A 110 -4.69 -10.21 -20.96
CA PRO A 110 -5.96 -9.50 -20.83
C PRO A 110 -7.18 -10.17 -21.51
N ASP A 111 -6.97 -10.87 -22.62
CA ASP A 111 -8.02 -11.58 -23.35
C ASP A 111 -8.50 -12.87 -22.65
N LEU A 112 -7.69 -13.43 -21.75
CA LEU A 112 -7.98 -14.65 -21.01
C LEU A 112 -8.59 -14.38 -19.62
N VAL A 113 -8.49 -13.14 -19.12
CA VAL A 113 -8.98 -12.74 -17.79
C VAL A 113 -10.45 -13.12 -17.59
N VAL A 114 -11.35 -12.62 -18.44
CA VAL A 114 -12.79 -12.85 -18.26
C VAL A 114 -13.15 -14.34 -18.36
N PRO A 115 -12.69 -15.10 -19.39
CA PRO A 115 -12.93 -16.54 -19.44
C PRO A 115 -12.47 -17.31 -18.18
N TYR A 116 -11.30 -16.98 -17.64
CA TYR A 116 -10.78 -17.65 -16.44
C TYR A 116 -11.47 -17.20 -15.16
N ALA A 117 -11.82 -15.93 -15.02
CA ALA A 117 -12.63 -15.45 -13.91
C ALA A 117 -13.98 -16.17 -13.87
N GLU A 118 -14.67 -16.31 -15.01
CA GLU A 118 -15.93 -17.04 -15.09
C GLU A 118 -15.76 -18.54 -14.77
N GLU A 119 -14.65 -19.14 -15.20
CA GLU A 119 -14.30 -20.53 -14.85
C GLU A 119 -14.09 -20.69 -13.33
N MET A 120 -13.32 -19.80 -12.72
CA MET A 120 -13.05 -19.79 -11.28
C MET A 120 -14.33 -19.56 -10.47
N ILE A 121 -15.21 -18.64 -10.92
CA ILE A 121 -16.52 -18.40 -10.30
C ILE A 121 -17.39 -19.66 -10.39
N ALA A 122 -17.41 -20.34 -11.54
CA ALA A 122 -18.13 -21.60 -11.70
C ALA A 122 -17.58 -22.72 -10.79
N GLN A 123 -16.30 -22.63 -10.40
CA GLN A 123 -15.64 -23.50 -9.42
C GLN A 123 -15.79 -23.04 -7.97
N GLY A 124 -16.50 -21.93 -7.72
CA GLY A 124 -16.85 -21.44 -6.39
C GLY A 124 -16.10 -20.21 -5.92
N ALA A 125 -15.26 -19.58 -6.76
CA ALA A 125 -14.62 -18.30 -6.44
C ALA A 125 -15.65 -17.23 -6.07
N ASN A 126 -15.40 -16.54 -4.97
CA ASN A 126 -16.24 -15.44 -4.49
C ASN A 126 -15.53 -14.09 -4.48
N ILE A 127 -14.20 -14.12 -4.48
CA ILE A 127 -13.35 -12.94 -4.60
C ILE A 127 -12.37 -13.24 -5.72
N VAL A 128 -12.42 -12.47 -6.82
CA VAL A 128 -11.57 -12.65 -8.00
C VAL A 128 -10.68 -11.43 -8.17
N VAL A 129 -9.37 -11.64 -8.17
CA VAL A 129 -8.35 -10.59 -8.20
C VAL A 129 -7.60 -10.63 -9.52
N GLY A 130 -7.62 -9.54 -10.27
CA GLY A 130 -6.64 -9.28 -11.32
C GLY A 130 -5.46 -8.52 -10.72
N ASN A 131 -4.31 -9.19 -10.57
CA ASN A 131 -3.18 -8.72 -9.76
C ASN A 131 -2.40 -7.52 -10.35
N ALA A 132 -2.79 -7.00 -11.51
CA ALA A 132 -2.28 -5.77 -12.12
C ALA A 132 -3.42 -5.05 -12.87
N GLU A 133 -3.28 -3.74 -13.11
CA GLU A 133 -4.37 -2.94 -13.69
C GLU A 133 -4.86 -3.50 -15.04
N HIS A 134 -3.95 -3.79 -15.96
CA HIS A 134 -4.28 -4.27 -17.31
C HIS A 134 -5.00 -5.63 -17.34
N ILE A 135 -4.82 -6.48 -16.33
CA ILE A 135 -5.56 -7.74 -16.19
C ILE A 135 -6.77 -7.64 -15.25
N GLY A 136 -6.83 -6.65 -14.37
CA GLY A 136 -8.01 -6.49 -13.51
C GLY A 136 -9.09 -5.56 -14.09
N LEU A 137 -8.76 -4.70 -15.06
CA LEU A 137 -9.75 -3.85 -15.75
C LEU A 137 -10.84 -4.66 -16.48
N PRO A 138 -10.55 -5.75 -17.21
CA PRO A 138 -11.59 -6.56 -17.85
C PRO A 138 -12.63 -7.15 -16.88
N LEU A 139 -12.28 -7.34 -15.61
CA LEU A 139 -13.22 -7.82 -14.59
C LEU A 139 -14.37 -6.81 -14.31
N LEU A 140 -14.16 -5.52 -14.60
CA LEU A 140 -15.18 -4.49 -14.50
C LEU A 140 -16.40 -4.78 -15.40
N ASP A 141 -16.17 -5.39 -16.57
CA ASP A 141 -17.20 -5.66 -17.57
C ASP A 141 -18.18 -6.75 -17.13
N ILE A 142 -17.74 -7.66 -16.26
CA ILE A 142 -18.55 -8.77 -15.73
C ILE A 142 -19.04 -8.52 -14.29
N ALA A 143 -18.59 -7.46 -13.62
CA ALA A 143 -18.94 -7.20 -12.22
C ALA A 143 -20.45 -7.20 -11.95
N ASP A 144 -21.25 -6.61 -12.84
CA ASP A 144 -22.71 -6.53 -12.71
C ASP A 144 -23.41 -7.88 -13.02
N LYS A 145 -22.75 -8.77 -13.76
CA LYS A 145 -23.26 -10.12 -14.05
C LYS A 145 -23.16 -11.04 -12.83
N TYR A 146 -22.22 -10.76 -11.92
CA TYR A 146 -21.93 -11.56 -10.73
C TYR A 146 -22.02 -10.71 -9.45
N PRO A 147 -23.23 -10.27 -9.04
CA PRO A 147 -23.38 -9.36 -7.91
C PRO A 147 -22.92 -9.96 -6.56
N ASP A 148 -22.91 -11.28 -6.43
CA ASP A 148 -22.44 -11.97 -5.22
C ASP A 148 -20.93 -12.23 -5.20
N VAL A 149 -20.19 -11.80 -6.25
CA VAL A 149 -18.74 -11.93 -6.35
C VAL A 149 -18.11 -10.56 -6.17
N TYR A 150 -17.05 -10.48 -5.38
CA TYR A 150 -16.19 -9.31 -5.34
C TYR A 150 -15.08 -9.44 -6.38
N PHE A 151 -14.84 -8.38 -7.13
CA PHE A 151 -13.75 -8.28 -8.07
C PHE A 151 -12.75 -7.28 -7.54
N MET A 152 -11.45 -7.58 -7.65
CA MET A 152 -10.38 -6.69 -7.23
C MET A 152 -9.43 -6.39 -8.38
N SER A 153 -8.95 -5.15 -8.44
CA SER A 153 -7.89 -4.76 -9.39
C SER A 153 -6.98 -3.68 -8.84
N VAL A 154 -5.70 -3.81 -9.16
CA VAL A 154 -4.64 -2.86 -8.81
C VAL A 154 -4.87 -1.50 -9.46
N ILE A 155 -4.65 -0.43 -8.70
CA ILE A 155 -4.68 0.96 -9.19
C ILE A 155 -3.32 1.36 -9.73
N ALA A 156 -3.20 1.52 -11.05
CA ALA A 156 -2.04 2.12 -11.68
C ALA A 156 -2.33 3.54 -12.15
N SER A 157 -3.34 3.76 -13.01
CA SER A 157 -3.78 5.09 -13.46
C SER A 157 -5.31 5.25 -13.57
N ASP A 158 -6.08 4.18 -13.42
CA ASP A 158 -7.55 4.19 -13.43
C ASP A 158 -8.12 3.97 -12.01
N LEU A 159 -9.10 4.80 -11.64
CA LEU A 159 -9.77 4.76 -10.33
C LEU A 159 -11.26 4.40 -10.45
N THR A 160 -11.69 3.83 -11.57
CA THR A 160 -13.07 3.44 -11.82
C THR A 160 -13.47 2.31 -10.89
N THR A 161 -14.60 2.49 -10.20
CA THR A 161 -15.17 1.49 -9.28
C THR A 161 -16.61 1.12 -9.67
N LYS A 162 -17.06 -0.02 -9.14
CA LYS A 162 -18.48 -0.41 -9.03
C LYS A 162 -18.70 -0.96 -7.62
N ARG A 163 -19.96 -1.17 -7.24
CA ARG A 163 -20.33 -1.69 -5.91
C ARG A 163 -19.51 -2.93 -5.48
N ASN A 164 -19.29 -3.88 -6.38
CA ASN A 164 -18.48 -5.09 -6.15
C ASN A 164 -17.19 -5.13 -6.98
N TYR A 165 -16.71 -3.98 -7.45
CA TYR A 165 -15.43 -3.86 -8.13
C TYR A 165 -14.53 -2.93 -7.31
N ILE A 166 -13.64 -3.56 -6.55
CA ILE A 166 -12.77 -2.96 -5.55
C ILE A 166 -11.42 -2.67 -6.20
N ARG A 167 -10.99 -1.42 -6.06
CA ARG A 167 -9.69 -0.94 -6.51
C ARG A 167 -8.74 -0.91 -5.32
N TYR A 168 -7.51 -1.40 -5.47
CA TYR A 168 -6.57 -1.46 -4.36
C TYR A 168 -5.15 -1.08 -4.75
N PHE A 169 -4.43 -0.46 -3.82
CA PHE A 169 -2.99 -0.24 -3.90
C PHE A 169 -2.42 0.03 -2.50
N PRO A 170 -1.16 -0.30 -2.21
CA PRO A 170 -0.52 0.11 -0.96
C PRO A 170 0.12 1.51 -1.08
N LYS A 171 0.23 2.26 0.02
CA LYS A 171 0.98 3.52 0.10
C LYS A 171 2.50 3.27 0.09
N GLN A 172 2.99 2.51 -0.90
CA GLN A 172 4.39 2.12 -1.05
C GLN A 172 5.35 3.31 -0.98
N TYR A 173 4.94 4.49 -1.45
CA TYR A 173 5.74 5.72 -1.38
C TYR A 173 6.25 6.03 0.04
N GLN A 174 5.54 5.59 1.09
CA GLN A 174 5.95 5.74 2.49
C GLN A 174 7.22 4.92 2.80
N ALA A 175 7.25 3.65 2.39
CA ALA A 175 8.43 2.81 2.56
C ALA A 175 9.56 3.23 1.61
N LEU A 176 9.24 3.57 0.36
CA LEU A 176 10.22 4.09 -0.60
C LEU A 176 10.87 5.41 -0.12
N TYR A 177 10.15 6.27 0.60
CA TYR A 177 10.76 7.45 1.23
C TYR A 177 11.83 7.06 2.25
N LEU A 178 11.61 6.02 3.07
CA LEU A 178 12.61 5.52 4.00
C LEU A 178 13.82 4.89 3.28
N GLU A 179 13.56 4.17 2.19
CA GLU A 179 14.63 3.68 1.32
C GLU A 179 15.45 4.81 0.69
N GLY A 180 14.79 5.89 0.27
CA GLY A 180 15.43 7.09 -0.26
C GLY A 180 16.38 7.74 0.74
N LEU A 181 15.97 7.84 2.01
CA LEU A 181 16.84 8.34 3.08
C LEU A 181 18.13 7.51 3.21
N ILE A 182 17.99 6.18 3.15
CA ILE A 182 19.12 5.24 3.23
C ILE A 182 20.02 5.37 1.99
N ALA A 183 19.43 5.40 0.79
CA ALA A 183 20.15 5.53 -0.48
C ALA A 183 20.95 6.84 -0.57
N GLY A 184 20.33 7.98 -0.20
CA GLY A 184 20.99 9.29 -0.18
C GLY A 184 22.13 9.37 0.85
N ALA A 185 21.99 8.68 1.98
CA ALA A 185 23.07 8.57 2.96
C ALA A 185 24.22 7.68 2.47
N LEU A 186 23.91 6.60 1.75
CA LEU A 186 24.86 5.58 1.33
C LEU A 186 25.67 5.95 0.08
N THR A 187 25.09 6.73 -0.85
CA THR A 187 25.80 7.13 -2.07
C THR A 187 27.07 7.93 -1.75
N GLN A 188 28.15 7.58 -2.45
CA GLN A 188 29.46 8.22 -2.40
C GLN A 188 29.73 9.06 -3.65
N THR A 189 29.20 8.65 -4.80
CA THR A 189 29.34 9.40 -6.06
C THR A 189 28.36 10.57 -6.15
N GLY A 190 27.29 10.55 -5.34
CA GLY A 190 26.18 11.49 -5.46
C GLY A 190 25.21 11.14 -6.59
N ASN A 191 25.33 9.97 -7.22
CA ASN A 191 24.49 9.55 -8.34
C ASN A 191 23.73 8.27 -7.98
N ILE A 192 22.40 8.35 -8.06
CA ILE A 192 21.49 7.22 -7.80
C ILE A 192 20.70 6.94 -9.08
N GLY A 193 20.54 5.66 -9.43
CA GLY A 193 19.86 5.24 -10.65
C GLY A 193 18.58 4.45 -10.36
N ILE A 194 17.51 4.78 -11.08
CA ILE A 194 16.23 4.08 -11.05
C ILE A 194 15.96 3.47 -12.43
N VAL A 195 15.95 2.14 -12.48
CA VAL A 195 15.47 1.39 -13.65
C VAL A 195 13.96 1.31 -13.57
N SER A 196 13.25 2.12 -14.35
CA SER A 196 11.80 2.29 -14.21
C SER A 196 11.05 1.58 -15.34
N ALA A 197 9.82 1.12 -15.08
CA ALA A 197 9.00 0.41 -16.07
C ALA A 197 8.57 1.34 -17.21
N PHE A 198 7.44 2.01 -17.07
CA PHE A 198 6.97 3.06 -17.99
C PHE A 198 6.20 4.12 -17.19
N PRO A 199 6.05 5.35 -17.72
CA PRO A 199 5.31 6.40 -17.02
C PRO A 199 3.86 5.99 -16.77
N ASN A 200 3.48 5.92 -15.49
CA ASN A 200 2.11 5.79 -15.01
C ASN A 200 1.98 6.40 -13.62
N ILE A 201 0.76 6.71 -13.17
CA ILE A 201 0.56 7.42 -11.89
C ILE A 201 1.15 6.62 -10.72
N GLN A 202 1.00 5.29 -10.71
CA GLN A 202 1.64 4.42 -9.71
C GLN A 202 3.16 4.58 -9.67
N VAL A 203 3.84 4.50 -10.82
CA VAL A 203 5.31 4.61 -10.94
C VAL A 203 5.78 6.00 -10.55
N ILE A 204 5.08 7.04 -10.98
CA ILE A 204 5.38 8.43 -10.65
C ILE A 204 5.30 8.66 -9.13
N ARG A 205 4.21 8.21 -8.49
CA ARG A 205 4.06 8.29 -7.03
C ARG A 205 5.17 7.58 -6.26
N ARG A 206 5.53 6.37 -6.68
CA ARG A 206 6.59 5.59 -6.01
C ARG A 206 7.93 6.30 -6.15
N THR A 207 8.24 6.76 -7.36
CA THR A 207 9.46 7.52 -7.67
C THR A 207 9.53 8.81 -6.85
N ALA A 208 8.43 9.55 -6.75
CA ALA A 208 8.33 10.76 -5.93
C ALA A 208 8.63 10.48 -4.44
N GLY A 209 8.05 9.42 -3.86
CA GLY A 209 8.33 9.03 -2.48
C GLY A 209 9.83 8.77 -2.23
N PHE A 210 10.44 7.95 -3.08
CA PHE A 210 11.88 7.68 -3.03
C PHE A 210 12.72 8.94 -3.17
N TYR A 211 12.43 9.76 -4.17
CA TYR A 211 13.15 11.00 -4.45
C TYR A 211 13.14 11.97 -3.26
N LEU A 212 11.98 12.18 -2.64
CA LEU A 212 11.86 13.05 -1.46
C LEU A 212 12.73 12.56 -0.30
N GLY A 213 12.79 11.24 -0.07
CA GLY A 213 13.68 10.65 0.92
C GLY A 213 15.15 10.89 0.62
N VAL A 214 15.56 10.73 -0.64
CA VAL A 214 16.95 11.05 -1.07
C VAL A 214 17.28 12.52 -0.82
N MET A 215 16.36 13.44 -1.17
CA MET A 215 16.59 14.88 -1.01
C MET A 215 16.65 15.31 0.45
N ASP A 216 15.87 14.70 1.34
CA ASP A 216 15.96 14.96 2.78
C ASP A 216 17.30 14.49 3.36
N ALA A 217 17.78 13.31 2.94
CA ALA A 217 19.11 12.85 3.31
C ALA A 217 20.21 13.77 2.74
N ALA A 218 20.06 14.22 1.50
CA ALA A 218 20.99 15.15 0.85
C ALA A 218 21.08 16.46 1.64
N ALA A 219 19.94 17.05 2.00
CA ALA A 219 19.86 18.27 2.79
C ALA A 219 20.47 18.09 4.19
N LEU A 220 20.14 16.99 4.89
CA LEU A 220 20.66 16.73 6.24
C LEU A 220 22.18 16.53 6.27
N LEU A 221 22.73 15.95 5.20
CA LEU A 221 24.16 15.65 5.07
C LEU A 221 24.94 16.69 4.27
N ASN A 222 24.27 17.71 3.74
CA ASN A 222 24.83 18.69 2.81
C ASN A 222 25.56 18.02 1.63
N LYS A 223 24.90 17.04 1.00
CA LYS A 223 25.35 16.37 -0.22
C LYS A 223 24.62 16.95 -1.44
N ASP A 224 25.35 17.00 -2.56
CA ASP A 224 24.75 17.20 -3.87
C ASP A 224 24.46 15.81 -4.46
N ILE A 225 23.19 15.51 -4.73
CA ILE A 225 22.75 14.19 -5.21
C ILE A 225 21.87 14.35 -6.43
N THR A 226 22.20 13.62 -7.51
CA THR A 226 21.37 13.49 -8.71
C THR A 226 20.70 12.12 -8.74
N VAL A 227 19.39 12.11 -8.96
CA VAL A 227 18.61 10.89 -9.20
C VAL A 227 18.31 10.79 -10.70
N TYR A 228 18.86 9.75 -11.33
CA TYR A 228 18.63 9.44 -12.74
C TYR A 228 17.53 8.38 -12.86
N VAL A 229 16.54 8.65 -13.69
CA VAL A 229 15.46 7.72 -14.02
C VAL A 229 15.55 7.39 -15.49
N LYS A 230 15.51 6.10 -15.83
CA LYS A 230 15.40 5.67 -17.24
C LYS A 230 14.31 4.62 -17.36
N TYR A 231 13.38 4.85 -18.29
CA TYR A 231 12.24 3.97 -18.53
C TYR A 231 12.62 2.84 -19.49
N VAL A 232 12.17 1.64 -19.16
CA VAL A 232 12.40 0.40 -19.91
C VAL A 232 11.32 0.19 -20.98
N GLY A 233 10.09 0.65 -20.71
CA GLY A 233 8.91 0.51 -21.58
C GLY A 233 7.94 -0.58 -21.17
N GLY A 234 8.24 -1.37 -20.13
CA GLY A 234 7.42 -2.49 -19.66
C GLY A 234 7.74 -2.91 -18.24
N TRP A 235 6.88 -3.76 -17.65
CA TRP A 235 7.05 -4.25 -16.27
C TRP A 235 8.15 -5.30 -16.12
N PHE A 236 8.29 -6.19 -17.12
CA PHE A 236 9.24 -7.30 -17.12
C PHE A 236 9.94 -7.39 -18.48
N MET A 237 11.15 -6.84 -18.55
CA MET A 237 11.99 -6.80 -19.76
C MET A 237 13.46 -7.00 -19.35
N PRO A 238 13.86 -8.22 -18.95
CA PRO A 238 15.14 -8.45 -18.27
C PRO A 238 16.37 -7.98 -19.05
N THR A 239 16.36 -8.10 -20.38
CA THR A 239 17.48 -7.69 -21.23
C THR A 239 17.63 -6.16 -21.22
N GLU A 240 16.54 -5.44 -21.45
CA GLU A 240 16.50 -3.99 -21.46
C GLU A 240 16.74 -3.39 -20.07
N GLU A 241 16.22 -4.02 -19.01
CA GLU A 241 16.49 -3.67 -17.62
C GLU A 241 18.00 -3.74 -17.32
N ARG A 242 18.68 -4.81 -17.76
CA ARG A 242 20.12 -4.98 -17.59
C ARG A 242 20.94 -3.94 -18.35
N ASP A 243 20.55 -3.65 -19.59
CA ASP A 243 21.22 -2.66 -20.43
C ASP A 243 21.09 -1.25 -19.85
N ILE A 244 19.91 -0.91 -19.34
CA ILE A 244 19.65 0.36 -18.65
C ILE A 244 20.43 0.45 -17.34
N ALA A 245 20.39 -0.59 -16.50
CA ALA A 245 21.17 -0.64 -15.26
C ALA A 245 22.67 -0.44 -15.54
N SER A 246 23.21 -1.17 -16.53
CA SER A 246 24.61 -1.05 -16.93
C SER A 246 24.94 0.36 -17.43
N THR A 247 24.04 0.97 -18.20
CA THR A 247 24.18 2.35 -18.70
C THR A 247 24.22 3.36 -17.54
N LEU A 248 23.31 3.25 -16.57
CA LEU A 248 23.28 4.12 -15.39
C LEU A 248 24.59 4.05 -14.61
N VAL A 249 25.12 2.85 -14.39
CA VAL A 249 26.39 2.66 -13.68
C VAL A 249 27.56 3.20 -14.50
N ASP A 250 27.71 2.76 -15.76
CA ASP A 250 28.92 3.01 -16.54
C ASP A 250 28.99 4.43 -17.13
N GLN A 251 27.87 5.05 -17.46
CA GLN A 251 27.84 6.38 -18.10
C GLN A 251 27.49 7.51 -17.13
N TYR A 252 26.65 7.24 -16.13
CA TYR A 252 26.19 8.24 -15.15
C TYR A 252 26.85 8.07 -13.78
N ASN A 253 27.81 7.15 -13.65
CA ASN A 253 28.59 6.93 -12.43
C ASN A 253 27.71 6.69 -11.20
N VAL A 254 26.63 5.93 -11.39
CA VAL A 254 25.69 5.54 -10.34
C VAL A 254 26.34 4.48 -9.44
N ASP A 255 26.24 4.67 -8.12
CA ASP A 255 26.73 3.71 -7.11
C ASP A 255 25.62 3.14 -6.21
N ILE A 256 24.37 3.56 -6.41
CA ILE A 256 23.17 2.94 -5.85
C ILE A 256 22.16 2.72 -6.97
N LEU A 257 21.74 1.47 -7.18
CA LEU A 257 20.63 1.14 -8.07
C LEU A 257 19.37 0.75 -7.28
N THR A 258 18.22 1.17 -7.79
CA THR A 258 16.92 0.57 -7.47
C THR A 258 16.13 0.38 -8.75
N GLN A 259 14.97 -0.27 -8.66
CA GLN A 259 14.13 -0.53 -9.81
C GLN A 259 12.65 -0.37 -9.50
N GLN A 260 11.86 -0.15 -10.54
CA GLN A 260 10.41 -0.24 -10.52
C GLN A 260 9.86 -1.24 -11.56
N THR A 261 10.75 -2.07 -12.11
CA THR A 261 10.45 -3.27 -12.91
C THR A 261 10.44 -4.54 -12.04
N ASP A 262 10.23 -5.71 -12.66
CA ASP A 262 9.92 -6.96 -11.96
C ASP A 262 10.96 -8.07 -12.14
N SER A 263 12.03 -7.89 -12.93
CA SER A 263 13.09 -8.88 -13.08
C SER A 263 14.22 -8.71 -12.04
N GLY A 264 15.09 -9.71 -11.88
CA GLY A 264 16.32 -9.58 -11.07
C GLY A 264 17.50 -8.89 -11.77
N SER A 265 17.35 -8.46 -13.02
CA SER A 265 18.49 -8.02 -13.84
C SER A 265 19.22 -6.76 -13.33
N PRO A 266 18.55 -5.72 -12.82
CA PRO A 266 19.25 -4.59 -12.19
C PRO A 266 20.05 -4.97 -10.94
N LEU A 267 19.54 -5.93 -10.14
CA LEU A 267 20.27 -6.49 -9.00
C LEU A 267 21.52 -7.27 -9.45
N ASP A 268 21.44 -8.04 -10.53
CA ASP A 268 22.60 -8.73 -11.08
C ASP A 268 23.71 -7.73 -11.47
N VAL A 269 23.34 -6.63 -12.14
CA VAL A 269 24.30 -5.56 -12.48
C VAL A 269 24.90 -4.93 -11.22
N ALA A 270 24.09 -4.63 -10.21
CA ALA A 270 24.59 -4.08 -8.96
C ALA A 270 25.62 -5.02 -8.29
N THR A 271 25.33 -6.32 -8.30
CA THR A 271 26.22 -7.37 -7.78
C THR A 271 27.52 -7.45 -8.57
N GLU A 272 27.45 -7.50 -9.90
CA GLU A 272 28.62 -7.60 -10.78
C GLU A 272 29.53 -6.36 -10.71
N LYS A 273 28.93 -5.18 -10.57
CA LYS A 273 29.64 -3.90 -10.47
C LYS A 273 30.12 -3.60 -9.05
N GLY A 274 29.67 -4.37 -8.06
CA GLY A 274 30.02 -4.19 -6.65
C GLY A 274 29.48 -2.89 -6.05
N ILE A 275 28.30 -2.46 -6.51
CA ILE A 275 27.60 -1.26 -6.02
C ILE A 275 26.38 -1.67 -5.20
N TRP A 276 25.76 -0.72 -4.50
CA TRP A 276 24.60 -1.03 -3.68
C TRP A 276 23.33 -1.17 -4.50
N TYR A 277 22.47 -2.06 -4.04
CA TYR A 277 21.10 -2.20 -4.52
C TYR A 277 20.11 -1.91 -3.40
N VAL A 278 19.03 -1.22 -3.73
CA VAL A 278 17.87 -0.99 -2.87
C VAL A 278 16.67 -1.70 -3.50
N GLY A 279 16.15 -2.72 -2.81
CA GLY A 279 15.18 -3.66 -3.35
C GLY A 279 13.75 -3.16 -3.41
N LYS A 280 12.85 -4.03 -3.89
CA LYS A 280 11.46 -3.66 -4.18
C LYS A 280 10.51 -4.81 -3.88
N ASP A 281 9.35 -4.46 -3.33
CA ASP A 281 8.14 -5.27 -3.12
C ASP A 281 8.26 -6.50 -2.22
N MET A 282 9.46 -7.09 -2.03
CA MET A 282 9.70 -8.22 -1.13
C MET A 282 11.13 -8.28 -0.57
N ASP A 283 11.29 -9.09 0.48
CA ASP A 283 12.59 -9.50 1.00
C ASP A 283 13.33 -10.46 0.05
N ILE A 284 13.98 -9.90 -0.97
CA ILE A 284 14.73 -10.68 -1.97
C ILE A 284 15.98 -11.40 -1.41
N VAL A 285 16.40 -11.06 -0.19
CA VAL A 285 17.53 -11.72 0.49
C VAL A 285 17.01 -12.89 1.34
N GLY A 286 16.08 -12.62 2.26
CA GLY A 286 15.58 -13.60 3.22
C GLY A 286 14.58 -14.60 2.62
N ASP A 287 13.61 -14.12 1.85
CA ASP A 287 12.54 -14.98 1.30
C ASP A 287 13.03 -15.74 0.04
N TYR A 288 13.92 -15.12 -0.75
CA TYR A 288 14.31 -15.63 -2.05
C TYR A 288 15.77 -16.02 -2.21
N GLY A 289 16.68 -15.49 -1.40
CA GLY A 289 18.10 -15.76 -1.54
C GLY A 289 18.68 -15.34 -2.90
N TRP A 290 18.08 -14.34 -3.57
CA TRP A 290 18.58 -13.83 -4.86
C TRP A 290 19.88 -13.05 -4.72
N SER A 291 20.16 -12.55 -3.51
CA SER A 291 21.39 -11.86 -3.19
C SER A 291 21.72 -12.03 -1.70
N SER A 292 22.64 -11.20 -1.21
CA SER A 292 22.95 -11.11 0.21
C SER A 292 22.90 -9.65 0.67
N THR A 293 22.99 -9.46 1.99
CA THR A 293 23.18 -8.13 2.58
C THR A 293 24.52 -7.49 2.18
N ASP A 294 25.40 -8.17 1.44
CA ASP A 294 26.63 -7.55 0.94
C ASP A 294 26.43 -6.64 -0.27
N THR A 295 25.30 -6.81 -0.98
CA THR A 295 24.88 -6.01 -2.14
C THR A 295 23.57 -5.27 -1.88
N VAL A 296 22.61 -5.92 -1.22
CA VAL A 296 21.30 -5.31 -0.93
C VAL A 296 21.39 -4.51 0.37
N ALA A 297 21.36 -3.19 0.25
CA ALA A 297 21.45 -2.27 1.39
C ALA A 297 20.19 -2.36 2.27
N VAL A 298 19.02 -2.39 1.64
CA VAL A 298 17.70 -2.56 2.24
C VAL A 298 16.72 -2.90 1.10
N SER A 299 15.56 -3.47 1.42
CA SER A 299 14.40 -3.51 0.53
C SER A 299 13.17 -3.01 1.28
N PHE A 300 12.06 -2.81 0.58
CA PHE A 300 10.75 -2.72 1.20
C PHE A 300 9.89 -3.92 0.82
N ASP A 301 9.01 -4.32 1.72
CA ASP A 301 8.04 -5.37 1.47
C ASP A 301 6.63 -4.79 1.31
N THR A 302 5.87 -5.34 0.37
CA THR A 302 4.44 -5.08 0.22
C THR A 302 3.64 -6.26 0.75
N ARG A 303 2.93 -6.02 1.86
CA ARG A 303 2.09 -7.00 2.54
C ARG A 303 0.66 -6.93 2.01
N TRP A 304 0.46 -7.43 0.79
CA TRP A 304 -0.85 -7.46 0.12
C TRP A 304 -1.95 -8.16 0.94
N GLU A 305 -1.55 -9.08 1.81
CA GLU A 305 -2.44 -9.76 2.74
C GLU A 305 -3.22 -8.80 3.63
N VAL A 306 -2.68 -7.62 3.96
CA VAL A 306 -3.41 -6.60 4.75
C VAL A 306 -4.62 -6.09 3.98
N LEU A 307 -4.49 -5.89 2.66
CA LEU A 307 -5.59 -5.47 1.80
C LEU A 307 -6.57 -6.62 1.55
N PHE A 308 -6.06 -7.82 1.25
CA PHE A 308 -6.89 -9.00 1.01
C PHE A 308 -7.70 -9.40 2.24
N GLU A 309 -7.13 -9.28 3.44
CA GLU A 309 -7.84 -9.53 4.70
C GLU A 309 -9.06 -8.63 4.85
N ARG A 310 -8.95 -7.32 4.55
CA ARG A 310 -10.10 -6.41 4.61
C ARG A 310 -11.23 -6.87 3.69
N VAL A 311 -10.90 -7.25 2.46
CA VAL A 311 -11.90 -7.69 1.47
C VAL A 311 -12.52 -9.04 1.87
N VAL A 312 -11.70 -10.01 2.30
CA VAL A 312 -12.15 -11.32 2.75
C VAL A 312 -13.06 -11.20 3.97
N LEU A 313 -12.70 -10.39 4.96
CA LEU A 313 -13.54 -10.17 6.15
C LEU A 313 -14.83 -9.43 5.79
N SER A 314 -14.79 -8.46 4.88
CA SER A 314 -16.01 -7.79 4.36
C SER A 314 -16.95 -8.79 3.69
N TYR A 315 -16.40 -9.68 2.86
CA TYR A 315 -17.17 -10.72 2.19
C TYR A 315 -17.79 -11.72 3.18
N LEU A 316 -16.99 -12.23 4.12
CA LEU A 316 -17.45 -13.15 5.17
C LEU A 316 -18.52 -12.52 6.07
N ALA A 317 -18.45 -11.21 6.32
CA ALA A 317 -19.48 -10.47 7.03
C ALA A 317 -20.78 -10.26 6.22
N GLY A 318 -20.82 -10.70 4.95
CA GLY A 318 -21.97 -10.56 4.08
C GLY A 318 -22.18 -9.14 3.57
N ASP A 319 -21.14 -8.30 3.52
CA ASP A 319 -21.31 -6.92 3.09
C ASP A 319 -21.77 -6.84 1.63
N GLN A 320 -22.78 -6.04 1.38
CA GLN A 320 -23.30 -5.81 0.03
C GLN A 320 -22.72 -4.54 -0.59
N ASN A 321 -22.07 -3.68 0.20
CA ASN A 321 -21.46 -2.44 -0.26
C ASN A 321 -20.06 -2.31 0.37
N PRO A 322 -19.10 -3.16 -0.02
CA PRO A 322 -17.74 -3.08 0.48
C PRO A 322 -17.09 -1.74 0.11
N GLU A 323 -16.06 -1.35 0.86
CA GLU A 323 -15.19 -0.24 0.47
C GLU A 323 -14.56 -0.55 -0.90
N THR A 324 -14.73 0.35 -1.86
CA THR A 324 -14.33 0.11 -3.26
C THR A 324 -12.97 0.69 -3.62
N ILE A 325 -12.33 1.45 -2.72
CA ILE A 325 -10.97 1.97 -2.89
C ILE A 325 -10.19 1.66 -1.62
N LEU A 326 -9.22 0.77 -1.71
CA LEU A 326 -8.33 0.41 -0.61
C LEU A 326 -6.94 1.01 -0.87
N TYR A 327 -6.60 2.07 -0.14
CA TYR A 327 -5.28 2.70 -0.22
C TYR A 327 -4.60 2.74 1.15
N LEU A 328 -4.07 1.59 1.55
CA LEU A 328 -3.57 1.35 2.91
C LEU A 328 -2.07 1.60 3.01
N GLY A 329 -1.60 2.13 4.13
CA GLY A 329 -0.20 2.50 4.36
C GLY A 329 0.42 1.87 5.60
N MET A 330 1.52 2.46 6.08
CA MET A 330 2.26 1.98 7.26
C MET A 330 1.42 2.01 8.55
N ALA A 331 0.33 2.77 8.60
CA ALA A 331 -0.58 2.77 9.76
C ALA A 331 -1.52 1.56 9.78
N ASP A 332 -1.66 0.86 8.65
CA ASP A 332 -2.56 -0.27 8.49
C ASP A 332 -1.78 -1.58 8.61
N LYS A 333 -2.29 -2.53 9.39
CA LYS A 333 -1.63 -3.81 9.69
C LYS A 333 -2.60 -4.97 9.77
N MET A 334 -2.04 -6.18 9.73
CA MET A 334 -2.71 -7.40 10.13
C MET A 334 -1.83 -8.25 11.06
N THR A 335 -2.43 -9.22 11.73
CA THR A 335 -1.71 -10.26 12.47
C THR A 335 -1.74 -11.56 11.67
N LEU A 336 -0.59 -12.15 11.34
CA LEU A 336 -0.53 -13.44 10.64
C LEU A 336 -0.99 -14.62 11.53
N ALA A 337 -1.11 -15.81 10.94
CA ALA A 337 -1.54 -17.02 11.64
C ALA A 337 -0.62 -17.41 12.82
N ASP A 338 0.67 -17.08 12.73
CA ASP A 338 1.68 -17.32 13.77
C ASP A 338 1.74 -16.24 14.85
N GLY A 339 0.93 -15.18 14.73
CA GLY A 339 0.89 -14.05 15.67
C GLY A 339 1.79 -12.87 15.29
N THR A 340 2.53 -12.94 14.18
CA THR A 340 3.38 -11.84 13.71
C THR A 340 2.52 -10.65 13.25
N GLU A 341 2.83 -9.44 13.71
CA GLU A 341 2.20 -8.22 13.19
C GLU A 341 2.96 -7.69 11.97
N GLU A 342 2.24 -7.48 10.88
CA GLU A 342 2.78 -7.00 9.60
C GLU A 342 2.03 -5.75 9.16
N TYR A 343 2.78 -4.68 8.88
CA TYR A 343 2.24 -3.44 8.33
C TYR A 343 2.13 -3.55 6.81
N THR A 344 1.19 -2.82 6.20
CA THR A 344 0.90 -2.92 4.75
C THR A 344 2.15 -2.73 3.89
N VAL A 345 3.02 -1.81 4.31
CA VAL A 345 4.34 -1.57 3.71
C VAL A 345 5.35 -1.26 4.81
N ASP A 346 6.57 -1.78 4.69
CA ASP A 346 7.68 -1.45 5.59
C ASP A 346 9.03 -1.78 4.95
N LEU A 347 10.13 -1.27 5.53
CA LEU A 347 11.47 -1.76 5.23
C LEU A 347 11.59 -3.21 5.69
N MET A 348 12.16 -4.06 4.83
CA MET A 348 12.39 -5.48 5.10
C MET A 348 13.65 -5.96 4.36
N ASN A 349 14.48 -6.76 5.03
CA ASN A 349 15.65 -7.38 4.43
C ASN A 349 16.18 -8.48 5.35
N ASP A 350 16.45 -9.66 4.78
CA ASP A 350 17.02 -10.80 5.51
C ASP A 350 16.26 -11.15 6.81
N GLY A 351 14.92 -11.19 6.71
CA GLY A 351 14.03 -11.53 7.83
C GLY A 351 13.84 -10.43 8.87
N LYS A 352 14.40 -9.23 8.66
CA LYS A 352 14.35 -8.11 9.61
C LYS A 352 13.53 -6.95 9.05
N VAL A 353 12.87 -6.22 9.95
CA VAL A 353 11.94 -5.12 9.63
C VAL A 353 12.50 -3.77 10.13
N GLY A 354 12.16 -2.69 9.44
CA GLY A 354 12.49 -1.32 9.87
C GLY A 354 13.98 -1.02 9.80
N VAL A 355 14.53 -0.33 10.80
CA VAL A 355 15.98 0.01 10.82
C VAL A 355 16.86 -1.24 10.90
N GLU A 356 16.37 -2.32 11.52
CA GLU A 356 17.11 -3.58 11.62
C GLU A 356 17.26 -4.29 10.26
N ALA A 357 16.43 -3.93 9.27
CA ALA A 357 16.54 -4.39 7.88
C ALA A 357 17.75 -3.81 7.14
N ILE A 358 18.39 -2.76 7.66
CA ILE A 358 19.56 -2.18 7.00
C ILE A 358 20.70 -3.20 7.05
N SER A 359 21.31 -3.44 5.88
CA SER A 359 22.46 -4.32 5.71
C SER A 359 23.53 -4.03 6.77
N PRO A 360 24.03 -5.06 7.49
CA PRO A 360 25.14 -4.89 8.43
C PRO A 360 26.42 -4.32 7.79
N LYS A 361 26.59 -4.51 6.46
CA LYS A 361 27.72 -3.96 5.70
C LYS A 361 27.50 -2.51 5.29
N ALA A 362 26.26 -2.12 4.99
CA ALA A 362 25.92 -0.73 4.68
C ALA A 362 25.88 0.16 5.95
N LEU A 363 25.41 -0.41 7.07
CA LEU A 363 25.12 0.30 8.31
C LEU A 363 26.27 1.21 8.82
N PRO A 364 27.55 0.80 8.82
CA PRO A 364 28.65 1.66 9.27
C PRO A 364 28.88 2.91 8.41
N SER A 365 28.37 2.92 7.18
CA SER A 365 28.49 4.05 6.24
C SER A 365 27.33 5.03 6.36
N ILE A 366 26.27 4.69 7.09
CA ILE A 366 25.08 5.53 7.25
C ILE A 366 25.19 6.32 8.56
N PRO A 367 25.16 7.67 8.51
CA PRO A 367 25.25 8.50 9.71
C PRO A 367 24.10 8.24 10.69
N GLN A 368 24.37 8.29 11.99
CA GLN A 368 23.36 8.07 13.03
C GLN A 368 22.15 9.00 12.89
N SER A 369 22.35 10.25 12.46
CA SER A 369 21.25 11.19 12.22
C SER A 369 20.26 10.73 11.16
N ILE A 370 20.71 9.96 10.17
CA ILE A 370 19.84 9.34 9.16
C ILE A 370 19.13 8.13 9.74
N LEU A 371 19.83 7.27 10.50
CA LEU A 371 19.20 6.12 11.17
C LEU A 371 18.09 6.57 12.14
N ASP A 372 18.34 7.64 12.90
CA ASP A 372 17.37 8.25 13.79
C ASP A 372 16.18 8.82 13.01
N LEU A 373 16.43 9.49 11.87
CA LEU A 373 15.38 10.01 11.01
C LEU A 373 14.52 8.89 10.41
N VAL A 374 15.13 7.82 9.92
CA VAL A 374 14.41 6.63 9.41
C VAL A 374 13.52 6.03 10.51
N ALA A 375 14.08 5.82 11.70
CA ALA A 375 13.32 5.33 12.86
C ALA A 375 12.13 6.24 13.21
N GLN A 376 12.39 7.55 13.27
CA GLN A 376 11.39 8.56 13.60
C GLN A 376 10.27 8.60 12.56
N ARG A 377 10.60 8.72 11.27
CA ARG A 377 9.61 8.82 10.20
C ARG A 377 8.79 7.54 10.06
N ARG A 378 9.43 6.37 10.18
CA ARG A 378 8.73 5.09 10.24
C ARG A 378 7.71 5.06 11.38
N SER A 379 8.11 5.41 12.60
CA SER A 379 7.20 5.45 13.76
C SER A 379 6.04 6.42 13.52
N GLN A 380 6.32 7.61 13.00
CA GLN A 380 5.29 8.62 12.76
C GLN A 380 4.29 8.22 11.66
N MET A 381 4.75 7.51 10.61
CA MET A 381 3.87 6.96 9.58
C MET A 381 3.02 5.80 10.11
N ILE A 382 3.59 4.94 10.97
CA ILE A 382 2.84 3.89 11.69
C ILE A 382 1.77 4.51 12.61
N ASP A 383 2.11 5.57 13.32
CA ASP A 383 1.18 6.28 14.20
C ASP A 383 0.17 7.15 13.42
N GLY A 384 0.33 7.30 12.11
CA GLY A 384 -0.51 8.12 11.24
C GLY A 384 -0.41 9.63 11.50
N VAL A 385 0.68 10.09 12.11
CA VAL A 385 0.88 11.50 12.50
C VAL A 385 1.79 12.29 11.55
N TRP A 386 2.41 11.62 10.58
CA TRP A 386 3.24 12.25 9.56
C TRP A 386 3.21 11.45 8.25
N ASP A 387 3.36 12.14 7.13
CA ASP A 387 3.44 11.56 5.78
C ASP A 387 4.38 12.41 4.90
N PRO A 388 5.26 11.83 4.07
CA PRO A 388 6.16 12.61 3.21
C PRO A 388 5.39 13.50 2.23
N PHE A 389 4.26 13.04 1.71
CA PHE A 389 3.46 13.82 0.77
C PHE A 389 2.68 14.94 1.46
N PHE A 390 2.53 14.93 2.78
CA PHE A 390 2.11 16.10 3.55
C PHE A 390 3.23 17.13 3.64
N GLU A 391 4.41 16.71 4.06
CA GLU A 391 5.56 17.58 4.37
C GLU A 391 6.02 18.39 3.16
N HIS A 392 6.18 17.73 2.00
CA HIS A 392 6.87 18.31 0.85
C HIS A 392 5.93 18.96 -0.16
N ALA A 393 6.37 20.05 -0.79
CA ALA A 393 5.70 20.59 -1.98
C ALA A 393 5.93 19.67 -3.19
N PHE A 394 4.98 19.63 -4.12
CA PHE A 394 5.16 19.00 -5.43
C PHE A 394 5.32 20.08 -6.49
N VAL A 395 6.57 20.25 -6.93
CA VAL A 395 6.92 21.11 -8.06
C VAL A 395 7.20 20.20 -9.25
N SER A 396 6.62 20.51 -10.40
CA SER A 396 6.75 19.67 -11.58
C SER A 396 8.10 19.81 -12.27
N ASN A 397 8.63 18.69 -12.76
CA ASN A 397 9.80 18.62 -13.64
C ASN A 397 9.46 18.91 -15.11
N GLY A 398 8.18 19.02 -15.47
CA GLY A 398 7.73 19.13 -16.86
C GLY A 398 7.71 17.80 -17.62
N THR A 399 7.97 16.68 -16.94
CA THR A 399 7.91 15.30 -17.47
C THR A 399 6.87 14.49 -16.69
N GLY A 400 6.41 13.36 -17.25
CA GLY A 400 5.43 12.51 -16.60
C GLY A 400 4.56 11.72 -17.59
N LEU A 401 3.29 11.55 -17.25
CA LEU A 401 2.28 10.89 -18.06
C LEU A 401 1.20 11.89 -18.50
N GLU A 402 1.04 12.08 -19.81
CA GLU A 402 -0.13 12.78 -20.34
C GLU A 402 -1.37 11.89 -20.24
N LEU A 403 -2.44 12.43 -19.66
CA LEU A 403 -3.73 11.77 -19.54
C LEU A 403 -4.82 12.61 -20.24
N PRO A 404 -5.90 11.99 -20.74
CA PRO A 404 -7.01 12.72 -21.35
C PRO A 404 -7.58 13.78 -20.40
N GLY A 405 -7.46 15.06 -20.79
CA GLY A 405 -7.94 16.19 -19.98
C GLY A 405 -7.04 16.58 -18.81
N LEU A 406 -5.89 15.93 -18.65
CA LEU A 406 -4.92 16.18 -17.59
C LEU A 406 -3.50 16.26 -18.21
N PRO A 407 -3.10 17.44 -18.72
CA PRO A 407 -1.76 17.64 -19.26
C PRO A 407 -0.69 17.58 -18.15
N ILE A 408 0.55 17.29 -18.52
CA ILE A 408 1.68 17.38 -17.59
C ILE A 408 1.88 18.88 -17.24
N PRO A 409 1.92 19.26 -15.96
CA PRO A 409 2.23 20.63 -15.56
C PRO A 409 3.60 21.07 -16.08
N ALA A 410 3.76 22.35 -16.41
CA ALA A 410 5.03 22.87 -16.89
C ALA A 410 6.12 22.80 -15.80
N ALA A 411 7.38 22.64 -16.20
CA ALA A 411 8.51 22.64 -15.28
C ALA A 411 8.51 23.89 -14.36
N GLY A 412 8.75 23.68 -13.07
CA GLY A 412 8.71 24.72 -12.03
C GLY A 412 7.31 25.09 -11.53
N THR A 413 6.25 24.43 -12.03
CA THR A 413 4.89 24.65 -11.53
C THR A 413 4.70 23.94 -10.19
N GLU A 414 4.42 24.69 -9.12
CA GLU A 414 3.96 24.13 -7.86
C GLU A 414 2.50 23.69 -8.00
N VAL A 415 2.27 22.38 -7.92
CA VAL A 415 0.94 21.76 -8.04
C VAL A 415 0.33 21.50 -6.66
N LYS A 416 1.19 21.29 -5.66
CA LYS A 416 0.81 21.03 -4.27
C LYS A 416 1.81 21.73 -3.35
N ALA A 417 1.33 22.55 -2.41
CA ALA A 417 2.17 23.23 -1.44
C ALA A 417 2.60 22.31 -0.27
N ALA A 418 3.75 22.59 0.34
CA ALA A 418 4.18 21.94 1.58
C ALA A 418 3.14 22.14 2.71
N GLY A 419 2.95 21.12 3.56
CA GLY A 419 1.98 21.17 4.67
C GLY A 419 0.50 21.07 4.26
N VAL A 420 0.21 20.70 3.01
CA VAL A 420 -1.14 20.39 2.52
C VAL A 420 -1.25 18.89 2.29
N ASN A 421 -2.32 18.23 2.72
CA ASN A 421 -2.53 16.83 2.38
C ASN A 421 -3.17 16.72 0.98
N PRO A 422 -2.55 16.03 0.01
CA PRO A 422 -3.26 15.63 -1.19
C PRO A 422 -4.33 14.59 -0.83
N THR A 423 -5.47 14.61 -1.52
CA THR A 423 -6.48 13.55 -1.32
C THR A 423 -5.97 12.24 -1.93
N ASP A 424 -6.41 11.10 -1.38
CA ASP A 424 -6.09 9.80 -1.95
C ASP A 424 -6.59 9.71 -3.41
N GLU A 425 -7.77 10.23 -3.72
CA GLU A 425 -8.29 10.33 -5.09
C GLU A 425 -7.33 11.09 -6.02
N TRP A 426 -6.83 12.25 -5.59
CA TRP A 426 -5.90 13.04 -6.38
C TRP A 426 -4.57 12.31 -6.59
N LEU A 427 -4.02 11.70 -5.53
CA LEU A 427 -2.80 10.90 -5.64
C LEU A 427 -3.00 9.76 -6.64
N LEU A 428 -4.12 9.05 -6.57
CA LEU A 428 -4.36 7.85 -7.36
C LEU A 428 -4.75 8.11 -8.82
N SER A 429 -5.26 9.30 -9.15
CA SER A 429 -5.81 9.61 -10.49
C SER A 429 -5.23 10.84 -11.19
N GLN A 430 -4.53 11.72 -10.46
CA GLN A 430 -4.09 13.03 -10.99
C GLN A 430 -2.60 13.34 -10.80
N PHE A 431 -1.87 12.61 -9.96
CA PHE A 431 -0.42 12.85 -9.77
C PHE A 431 0.38 12.28 -10.96
N ASN A 432 0.37 13.01 -12.07
CA ASN A 432 0.83 12.55 -13.38
C ASN A 432 2.18 13.13 -13.83
N PHE A 433 3.00 13.65 -12.92
CA PHE A 433 4.25 14.33 -13.25
C PHE A 433 5.40 13.97 -12.32
N ASP A 434 6.61 13.94 -12.86
CA ASP A 434 7.83 13.78 -12.07
C ASP A 434 8.13 15.06 -11.30
N LEU A 435 8.67 14.94 -10.08
CA LEU A 435 9.09 16.07 -9.27
C LEU A 435 10.35 16.75 -9.82
N GLU A 436 10.40 18.07 -9.71
CA GLU A 436 11.52 18.93 -10.09
C GLU A 436 12.84 18.44 -9.46
N GLY A 437 13.90 18.43 -10.27
CA GLY A 437 15.25 18.05 -9.86
C GLY A 437 15.63 16.59 -10.18
N MET A 438 14.66 15.76 -10.58
CA MET A 438 14.95 14.45 -11.17
C MET A 438 15.45 14.57 -12.61
N VAL A 439 16.45 13.76 -12.97
CA VAL A 439 16.96 13.67 -14.34
C VAL A 439 16.31 12.47 -15.02
N ILE A 440 15.30 12.73 -15.85
CA ILE A 440 14.66 11.72 -16.68
C ILE A 440 15.48 11.57 -17.97
N LEU A 441 15.99 10.37 -18.22
CA LEU A 441 16.83 10.04 -19.37
C LEU A 441 15.98 9.50 -20.52
N ASP A 442 16.31 9.93 -21.73
CA ASP A 442 15.72 9.46 -23.00
C ASP A 442 16.01 7.99 -23.30
#